data_AF-A0A5J9UEM3-F1
#
_entry.id   AF-A0A5J9UEM3-F1
#
_cell.length_a   1.000
_cell.length_b   1.000
_cell.length_c   1.000
_cell.angle_alpha   90.00
_cell.angle_beta   90.00
_cell.angle_gamma   90.00
#
_symmetry.space_group_name_H-M   'P 1'
#
loop_
_entity.id
_entity.type
_entity.pdbx_description
1 polymer ?
#
loop_
_entity_poly.entity_id
_entity_poly.type
_entity_poly.pdbx_seq_one_letter_code
_entity_poly.pdbx_strand_id
1 'polypeptide(L)'
;LTTRRIRVTPGCLTALNLRADEKARVVHLCNGRAAEFLLVVARGVPSGRALSVIHLVDGALGEEEFKYRMEVFSEAGVLSLSGQAKGVERPTKEYKPSAFLFVPDAISGTQLLRTSRGRSS
;
A
#
# COMPACT_ATOMS: atom_id res chain seq x y z
N LEU A 1 16.96 -5.65 -4.21
CA LEU A 1 16.05 -4.52 -3.94
C LEU A 1 16.12 -4.20 -2.46
N THR A 2 16.68 -3.06 -2.08
CA THR A 2 16.69 -2.58 -0.69
C THR A 2 15.31 -2.05 -0.35
N THR A 3 14.41 -2.93 0.10
CA THR A 3 13.03 -2.56 0.41
C THR A 3 12.95 -1.93 1.79
N ARG A 4 12.60 -0.64 1.86
CA ARG A 4 12.43 0.07 3.13
C ARG A 4 11.20 -0.47 3.86
N ARG A 5 11.30 -0.60 5.19
CA ARG A 5 10.20 -1.03 6.07
C ARG A 5 9.68 0.15 6.86
N ILE A 6 8.36 0.24 7.00
CA ILE A 6 7.69 1.20 7.89
C ILE A 6 6.63 0.49 8.70
N ARG A 7 6.46 0.88 9.97
CA ARG A 7 5.38 0.40 10.83
C ARG A 7 4.18 1.31 10.68
N VAL A 8 2.99 0.72 10.58
CA VAL A 8 1.72 1.43 10.55
C VAL A 8 0.80 0.85 11.62
N THR A 9 0.10 1.75 12.30
CA THR A 9 -0.89 1.39 13.31
C THR A 9 -2.25 1.28 12.63
N PRO A 10 -2.96 0.13 12.74
CA PRO A 10 -4.29 0.00 12.16
C PRO A 10 -5.24 1.08 12.67
N GLY A 11 -6.12 1.57 11.80
CA GLY A 11 -7.06 2.63 12.14
C GLY A 11 -6.46 4.03 12.13
N CYS A 12 -5.14 4.19 12.00
CA CYS A 12 -4.48 5.50 11.86
C CYS A 12 -3.96 5.73 10.43
N LEU A 13 -3.95 6.99 10.00
CA LEU A 13 -3.25 7.39 8.77
C LEU A 13 -1.77 7.57 9.08
N THR A 14 -0.91 6.81 8.40
CA THR A 14 0.55 6.93 8.55
C THR A 14 1.16 7.53 7.30
N ALA A 15 2.01 8.55 7.48
CA ALA A 15 2.68 9.21 6.37
C ALA A 15 3.77 8.34 5.74
N LEU A 16 3.65 8.13 4.44
CA LEU A 16 4.57 7.42 3.58
C LEU A 16 5.34 8.43 2.73
N ASN A 17 6.49 8.87 3.26
CA ASN A 17 7.44 9.67 2.49
C ASN A 17 8.15 8.77 1.48
N LEU A 18 7.50 8.45 0.36
CA LEU A 18 8.08 7.65 -0.72
C LEU A 18 9.10 8.48 -1.48
N ARG A 19 10.29 7.91 -1.73
CA ARG A 19 11.31 8.60 -2.51
C ARG A 19 10.92 8.66 -3.99
N ALA A 20 11.48 9.65 -4.67
CA ALA A 20 11.31 9.86 -6.09
C ALA A 20 11.87 8.73 -6.97
N ASP A 21 12.53 7.71 -6.44
CA ASP A 21 13.03 6.51 -7.13
C ASP A 21 12.49 5.19 -6.54
N GLU A 22 11.66 5.28 -5.50
CA GLU A 22 11.18 4.10 -4.77
C GLU A 22 10.20 3.28 -5.60
N LYS A 23 10.50 1.99 -5.78
CA LYS A 23 9.66 1.03 -6.53
C LYS A 23 8.66 0.28 -5.65
N ALA A 24 9.00 0.09 -4.38
CA ALA A 24 8.12 -0.54 -3.41
C ALA A 24 8.54 -0.23 -1.97
N ARG A 25 7.57 -0.29 -1.05
CA ARG A 25 7.78 -0.18 0.41
C ARG A 25 7.07 -1.31 1.12
N VAL A 26 7.77 -1.97 2.06
CA VAL A 26 7.13 -2.91 2.97
C VAL A 26 6.54 -2.14 4.14
N VAL A 27 5.29 -2.45 4.45
CA VAL A 27 4.49 -1.83 5.49
C VAL A 27 4.12 -2.92 6.49
N HIS A 28 4.43 -2.72 7.77
CA HIS A 28 4.16 -3.66 8.85
C HIS A 28 3.02 -3.19 9.73
N LEU A 29 1.99 -4.02 9.91
CA LEU A 29 0.95 -3.76 10.90
C LEU A 29 1.40 -4.13 12.31
N CYS A 30 1.41 -3.15 13.21
CA CYS A 30 1.64 -3.39 14.63
C CYS A 30 0.32 -3.70 15.36
N ASN A 31 -0.12 -4.97 15.35
CA ASN A 31 -1.39 -5.41 15.98
C ASN A 31 -1.37 -6.89 16.39
N GLY A 32 -0.49 -7.30 17.32
CA GLY A 32 -0.50 -8.64 17.95
C GLY A 32 -0.19 -9.85 17.03
N ARG A 33 -0.38 -9.71 15.72
CA ARG A 33 -0.01 -10.59 14.61
C ARG A 33 0.62 -9.69 13.54
N ALA A 34 1.88 -9.96 13.20
CA ALA A 34 2.63 -9.15 12.25
C ALA A 34 2.16 -9.45 10.82
N ALA A 35 1.29 -8.62 10.26
CA ALA A 35 0.94 -8.67 8.85
C ALA A 35 1.83 -7.71 8.07
N GLU A 36 2.40 -8.21 6.97
CA GLU A 36 3.23 -7.42 6.06
C GLU A 36 2.43 -7.05 4.81
N PHE A 37 2.54 -5.79 4.39
CA PHE A 37 1.97 -5.31 3.14
C PHE A 37 3.09 -4.80 2.25
N LEU A 38 2.95 -4.98 0.95
CA LEU A 38 3.80 -4.34 -0.03
C LEU A 38 3.01 -3.22 -0.70
N LEU A 39 3.45 -1.98 -0.51
CA LEU A 39 3.05 -0.88 -1.35
C LEU A 39 3.92 -0.89 -2.60
N VAL A 40 3.35 -1.24 -3.75
CA VAL A 40 4.02 -1.24 -5.04
C VAL A 40 3.81 0.10 -5.73
N VAL A 41 4.90 0.65 -6.25
CA VAL A 41 4.94 1.89 -7.02
C VAL A 41 5.34 1.52 -8.44
N ALA A 42 4.35 1.31 -9.31
CA ALA A 42 4.62 1.07 -10.72
C ALA A 42 4.94 2.39 -11.42
N ARG A 43 6.02 2.38 -12.19
CA ARG A 43 6.48 3.45 -13.09
C ARG A 43 6.43 2.94 -14.51
N GLY A 44 6.13 3.82 -15.46
CA GLY A 44 5.84 3.45 -16.85
C GLY A 44 4.42 3.83 -17.29
N VAL A 45 3.66 4.48 -16.42
CA VAL A 45 2.46 5.22 -16.82
C VAL A 45 2.93 6.62 -17.24
N PRO A 46 2.68 7.06 -18.49
CA PRO A 46 2.99 8.42 -18.89
C PRO A 46 2.33 9.42 -17.93
N SER A 47 3.12 10.36 -17.40
CA SER A 47 2.66 11.48 -16.56
C SER A 47 2.22 11.12 -15.13
N GLY A 48 2.72 10.03 -14.54
CA GLY A 48 2.46 9.74 -13.14
C GLY A 48 3.01 8.41 -12.62
N ARG A 49 2.43 7.97 -11.51
CA ARG A 49 2.74 6.70 -10.85
C ARG A 49 1.45 5.99 -10.42
N ALA A 50 1.49 4.66 -10.40
CA ALA A 50 0.40 3.86 -9.85
C ALA A 50 0.82 3.27 -8.50
N LEU A 51 0.00 3.50 -7.48
CA LEU A 51 0.17 2.95 -6.14
C LEU A 51 -0.76 1.77 -5.95
N SER A 52 -0.25 0.65 -5.43
CA SER A 52 -1.05 -0.55 -5.16
C SER A 52 -0.64 -1.21 -3.85
N VAL A 53 -1.61 -1.73 -3.10
CA VAL A 53 -1.34 -2.42 -1.82
C VAL A 53 -1.60 -3.91 -1.99
N ILE A 54 -0.65 -4.69 -1.52
CA ILE A 54 -0.67 -6.14 -1.53
C ILE A 54 -0.48 -6.63 -0.10
N HIS A 55 -1.22 -7.64 0.34
CA HIS A 55 -0.97 -8.33 1.59
C HIS A 55 0.02 -9.48 1.34
N LEU A 56 1.20 -9.42 1.96
CA LEU A 56 2.19 -10.48 1.89
C LEU A 56 1.87 -11.52 2.97
N VAL A 57 1.48 -12.72 2.53
CA VAL A 57 1.20 -13.84 3.42
C VAL A 57 2.50 -14.58 3.70
N ASP A 58 2.89 -14.68 4.97
CA ASP A 58 4.00 -15.52 5.42
C ASP A 58 3.46 -16.70 6.23
N GLY A 59 2.78 -17.64 5.55
CA GLY A 59 2.35 -18.98 5.99
C GLY A 59 1.49 -19.13 7.26
N ALA A 60 1.52 -18.18 8.18
CA ALA A 60 0.98 -18.23 9.54
C ALA A 60 -0.21 -17.29 9.76
N LEU A 61 -0.40 -16.33 8.85
CA LEU A 61 -1.61 -15.53 8.76
C LEU A 61 -2.44 -16.14 7.64
N GLY A 62 -3.64 -16.62 7.95
CA GLY A 62 -4.55 -17.14 6.93
C GLY A 62 -4.86 -16.09 5.87
N GLU A 63 -5.62 -16.49 4.85
CA GLU A 63 -6.12 -15.65 3.75
C GLU A 63 -7.11 -14.56 4.22
N GLU A 64 -6.88 -13.94 5.37
CA GLU A 64 -7.71 -12.87 5.87
C GLU A 64 -7.67 -11.68 4.91
N GLU A 65 -8.87 -11.20 4.55
CA GLU A 65 -9.03 -10.00 3.74
C GLU A 65 -8.74 -8.75 4.57
N PHE A 66 -7.74 -7.99 4.15
CA PHE A 66 -7.39 -6.72 4.78
C PHE A 66 -7.98 -5.56 4.00
N LYS A 67 -8.77 -4.74 4.69
CA LYS A 67 -9.30 -3.49 4.13
C LYS A 67 -8.23 -2.41 4.25
N TYR A 68 -7.98 -1.71 3.17
CA TYR A 68 -7.05 -0.58 3.15
C TYR A 68 -7.70 0.66 2.54
N ARG A 69 -7.17 1.82 2.91
CA ARG A 69 -7.43 3.12 2.30
C ARG A 69 -6.10 3.82 2.09
N MET A 70 -5.78 4.10 0.83
CA MET A 70 -4.67 4.97 0.43
C MET A 70 -5.22 6.36 0.17
N GLU A 71 -4.50 7.37 0.65
CA GLU A 71 -4.79 8.77 0.36
C GLU A 71 -3.50 9.47 -0.09
N VAL A 72 -3.61 10.37 -1.06
CA VAL A 72 -2.52 11.25 -1.47
C VAL A 72 -3.01 12.68 -1.35
N PHE A 73 -2.37 13.43 -0.45
CA PHE A 73 -2.69 14.82 -0.17
C PHE A 73 -1.76 15.73 -0.96
N SER A 74 -2.31 16.63 -1.76
CA SER A 74 -1.59 17.70 -2.44
C SER A 74 -2.32 19.03 -2.27
N GLU A 75 -1.72 20.10 -2.76
CA GLU A 75 -2.38 21.41 -2.84
C GLU A 75 -3.62 21.39 -3.72
N ALA A 76 -3.68 20.48 -4.70
CA ALA A 76 -4.83 20.31 -5.59
C ALA A 76 -5.98 19.51 -4.95
N GLY A 77 -5.80 18.99 -3.72
CA GLY A 77 -6.81 18.23 -2.99
C GLY A 77 -6.33 16.84 -2.59
N VAL A 78 -7.28 15.90 -2.44
CA VAL A 78 -7.01 14.55 -1.94
C VAL A 78 -7.46 13.51 -2.95
N LEU A 79 -6.53 12.64 -3.35
CA LEU A 79 -6.83 11.41 -4.08
C LEU A 79 -6.99 10.27 -3.08
N SER A 80 -8.04 9.46 -3.20
CA SER A 80 -8.31 8.36 -2.27
C SER A 80 -8.71 7.09 -3.01
N LEU A 81 -8.12 5.95 -2.63
CA LEU A 81 -8.56 4.62 -3.04
C LEU A 81 -8.77 3.76 -1.81
N SER A 82 -9.96 3.18 -1.68
CA SER A 82 -10.22 2.12 -0.72
C SER A 82 -10.32 0.79 -1.43
N GLY A 83 -9.81 -0.26 -0.81
CA GLY A 83 -9.81 -1.58 -1.41
C GLY A 83 -9.61 -2.68 -0.39
N GLN A 84 -9.59 -3.90 -0.90
CA GLN A 84 -9.29 -5.09 -0.13
C GLN A 84 -8.01 -5.71 -0.70
N ALA A 85 -7.02 -5.92 0.16
CA ALA A 85 -5.80 -6.59 -0.20
C ALA A 85 -6.01 -8.10 0.00
N LYS A 86 -6.04 -8.83 -1.11
CA LYS A 86 -5.97 -10.29 -1.08
C LYS A 86 -4.56 -10.70 -0.65
N GLY A 87 -4.50 -11.72 0.20
CA GLY A 87 -3.25 -12.36 0.56
C GLY A 87 -2.60 -12.96 -0.67
N VAL A 88 -1.33 -12.64 -0.91
CA VAL A 88 -0.52 -13.35 -1.88
C VAL A 88 0.74 -13.85 -1.20
N GLU A 89 1.15 -15.07 -1.58
CA GLU A 89 2.47 -15.56 -1.25
C GLU A 89 3.54 -14.65 -1.86
N ARG A 90 4.75 -14.68 -1.30
CA ARG A 90 5.87 -13.83 -1.74
C ARG A 90 6.00 -13.88 -3.27
N PRO A 91 5.70 -12.79 -3.99
CA PRO A 91 5.59 -12.85 -5.44
C PRO A 91 6.96 -13.12 -6.05
N THR A 92 7.11 -14.25 -6.75
CA THR A 92 8.31 -14.64 -7.50
C THR A 92 8.30 -14.10 -8.95
N LYS A 93 7.17 -13.51 -9.36
CA LYS A 93 6.95 -12.89 -10.67
C LYS A 93 6.48 -11.45 -10.50
N GLU A 94 6.49 -10.69 -11.59
CA GLU A 94 5.93 -9.34 -11.62
C GLU A 94 4.45 -9.37 -11.19
N TYR A 95 4.13 -8.64 -10.13
CA TYR A 95 2.79 -8.57 -9.59
C TYR A 95 1.95 -7.58 -10.39
N LYS A 96 0.81 -8.04 -10.92
CA LYS A 96 -0.19 -7.18 -11.56
C LYS A 96 -1.29 -6.83 -10.56
N PRO A 97 -1.36 -5.59 -10.08
CA PRO A 97 -2.38 -5.17 -9.12
C PRO A 97 -3.77 -5.18 -9.74
N SER A 98 -4.75 -5.71 -9.01
CA SER A 98 -6.16 -5.68 -9.41
C SER A 98 -6.80 -4.30 -9.24
N ALA A 99 -6.25 -3.49 -8.34
CA ALA A 99 -6.66 -2.10 -8.12
C ALA A 99 -5.42 -1.24 -7.82
N PHE A 100 -5.41 -0.03 -8.38
CA PHE A 100 -4.34 0.92 -8.17
C PHE A 100 -4.87 2.35 -8.10
N LEU A 101 -4.21 3.19 -7.30
CA LEU A 101 -4.45 4.62 -7.26
C LEU A 101 -3.44 5.29 -8.19
N PHE A 102 -3.92 5.88 -9.28
CA PHE A 102 -3.07 6.69 -10.15
C PHE A 102 -2.83 8.06 -9.52
N VAL A 103 -1.56 8.45 -9.43
CA VAL A 103 -1.09 9.73 -8.90
C VAL A 103 -0.35 10.46 -10.03
N PRO A 104 -0.95 11.49 -10.64
CA PRO A 104 -0.30 12.32 -11.65
C PRO A 104 0.98 12.98 -11.12
N ASP A 105 1.97 13.21 -12.00
CA ASP A 105 3.22 13.90 -11.62
C ASP A 105 2.99 15.35 -11.17
N ALA A 106 1.96 16.01 -11.72
CA ALA A 106 1.51 17.33 -11.27
C ALA A 106 1.06 17.34 -9.80
N ILE A 107 0.73 16.17 -9.25
CA ILE A 107 0.33 15.98 -7.86
C ILE A 107 1.56 15.51 -7.07
N SER A 108 2.38 16.48 -6.67
CA SER A 108 3.39 16.28 -5.64
C SER A 108 2.71 16.41 -4.27
N GLY A 109 2.83 15.39 -3.43
CA GLY A 109 1.98 15.30 -2.25
C GLY A 109 2.41 14.24 -1.24
N THR A 110 1.96 14.41 0.01
CA THR A 110 2.20 13.45 1.08
C THR A 110 1.23 12.28 0.92
N GLN A 111 1.77 11.07 0.87
CA GLN A 111 0.97 9.87 0.77
C GLN A 111 0.68 9.33 2.15
N LEU A 112 -0.57 9.03 2.46
CA LEU A 112 -0.99 8.41 3.71
C LEU A 112 -1.58 7.04 3.41
N LEU A 113 -1.26 6.06 4.25
CA LEU A 113 -1.88 4.73 4.20
C LEU A 113 -2.57 4.46 5.53
N ARG A 114 -3.83 4.05 5.44
CA ARG A 114 -4.62 3.53 6.55
C ARG A 114 -5.03 2.10 6.22
N THR A 115 -4.91 1.23 7.20
CA THR A 115 -5.29 -0.17 7.12
C THR A 115 -6.23 -0.50 8.27
N SER A 116 -7.16 -1.41 8.03
CA SER A 116 -8.10 -1.88 9.05
C SER A 116 -8.43 -3.34 8.79
N ARG A 117 -8.63 -4.10 9.86
CA ARG A 117 -9.14 -5.46 9.74
C ARG A 117 -10.64 -5.39 9.47
N GLY A 118 -11.12 -6.07 8.43
CA GLY A 118 -12.55 -6.33 8.33
C GLY A 118 -12.92 -7.35 9.40
N ARG A 119 -13.84 -7.02 10.31
CA ARG A 119 -14.64 -8.07 10.94
C ARG A 119 -15.73 -8.42 9.93
N SER A 120 -15.72 -9.63 9.40
CA SER A 120 -16.92 -10.20 8.81
C SER A 120 -17.94 -10.29 9.94
N SER A 121 -19.02 -9.52 9.82
CA SER A 121 -20.24 -9.67 10.60
C SER A 121 -20.89 -11.01 10.30
#